data_AF-A0A524B8I5-F1
#
_entry.id   AF-A0A524B8I5-F1
#
_cell.length_a   1.000
_cell.length_b   1.000
_cell.length_c   1.000
_cell.angle_alpha   90.00
_cell.angle_beta   90.00
_cell.angle_gamma   90.00
#
_symmetry.space_group_name_H-M   'P 1'
#
loop_
_entity.id
_entity.type
_entity.pdbx_description
1 polymer ?
#
loop_
_entity_poly.entity_id
_entity_poly.type
_entity_poly.pdbx_seq_one_letter_code
_entity_poly.pdbx_strand_id
1 'polypeptide(L)'
;MCHGPNKIRIANGYRAAAGFFGSCIVLVILEWSGCLLGILGAVLVAVKSPHAHWAWVLWFISNASWTIHGLNTGNYALALQQAAFLLTSAVGVWHWLVLPMLGRLLAGAAPQAIELP
;
A
#
# COMPACT_ATOMS: atom_id res chain seq x y z
N MET A 1 38.94 -29.27 27.73
CA MET A 1 37.51 -28.93 27.65
C MET A 1 37.36 -27.40 27.66
N CYS A 2 37.34 -26.78 26.47
CA CYS A 2 37.17 -25.32 26.32
C CYS A 2 36.15 -25.04 25.21
N HIS A 3 34.87 -25.37 25.45
CA HIS A 3 33.77 -24.95 24.58
C HIS A 3 32.95 -23.92 25.36
N GLY A 4 33.43 -22.67 25.28
CA GLY A 4 32.90 -21.57 26.07
C GLY A 4 31.60 -20.99 25.50
N PRO A 5 30.72 -20.42 26.35
CA PRO A 5 29.46 -19.75 25.99
C PRO A 5 29.60 -18.55 25.03
N ASN A 6 30.84 -18.20 24.66
CA ASN A 6 31.17 -17.05 23.82
C ASN A 6 30.68 -17.20 22.36
N LYS A 7 30.75 -18.40 21.78
CA LYS A 7 30.30 -18.61 20.39
C LYS A 7 28.79 -18.42 20.22
N ILE A 8 27.99 -18.86 21.20
CA ILE A 8 26.53 -18.73 21.18
C ILE A 8 26.10 -17.27 21.34
N ARG A 9 26.76 -16.52 22.24
CA ARG A 9 26.49 -15.08 22.44
C ARG A 9 26.83 -14.24 21.21
N ILE A 10 27.94 -14.55 20.54
CA ILE A 10 28.35 -13.88 19.30
C ILE A 10 27.37 -14.21 18.15
N ALA A 11 26.97 -15.48 17.99
CA ALA A 11 25.99 -15.88 16.97
C ALA A 11 24.60 -15.25 17.20
N ASN A 12 24.14 -15.15 18.45
CA ASN A 12 22.90 -14.43 18.77
C ASN A 12 23.03 -12.91 18.52
N GLY A 13 24.20 -12.32 18.78
CA GLY A 13 24.49 -10.93 18.43
C GLY A 13 24.40 -10.66 16.93
N TYR A 14 24.96 -11.53 16.09
CA TYR A 14 24.85 -11.40 14.63
C TYR A 14 23.41 -11.59 14.13
N ARG A 15 22.64 -12.52 14.71
CA ARG A 15 21.22 -12.72 14.36
C ARG A 15 20.35 -11.54 14.78
N ALA A 16 20.61 -10.95 15.94
CA ALA A 16 19.94 -9.74 16.40
C ALA A 16 20.33 -8.51 15.56
N ALA A 17 21.61 -8.36 15.20
CA ALA A 17 22.08 -7.28 14.34
C ALA A 17 21.53 -7.41 12.91
N ALA A 18 21.49 -8.63 12.35
CA ALA A 18 20.88 -8.90 11.05
C ALA A 18 19.36 -8.67 11.05
N GLY A 19 18.68 -9.07 12.14
CA GLY A 19 17.25 -8.78 12.34
C GLY A 19 16.99 -7.28 12.50
N PHE A 20 17.86 -6.55 13.18
CA PHE A 20 17.78 -5.09 13.34
C PHE A 20 18.00 -4.37 12.00
N PHE A 21 19.06 -4.71 11.27
CA PHE A 21 19.35 -4.13 9.94
C PHE A 21 18.24 -4.45 8.93
N GLY A 22 17.71 -5.68 8.94
CA GLY A 22 16.60 -6.12 8.11
C GLY A 22 15.30 -5.36 8.42
N SER A 23 15.01 -5.13 9.69
CA SER A 23 13.84 -4.33 10.08
C SER A 23 13.99 -2.85 9.72
N CYS A 24 15.18 -2.27 9.89
CA CYS A 24 15.43 -0.87 9.54
C CYS A 24 15.27 -0.60 8.04
N ILE A 25 15.80 -1.47 7.16
CA ILE A 25 15.70 -1.27 5.71
C ILE A 25 14.25 -1.35 5.21
N VAL A 26 13.44 -2.26 5.78
CA VAL A 26 12.02 -2.39 5.41
C VAL A 26 11.24 -1.15 5.80
N LEU A 27 11.49 -0.58 6.99
CA LEU A 27 10.81 0.64 7.44
C LEU A 27 11.12 1.85 6.56
N VAL A 28 12.37 1.98 6.12
CA VAL A 28 12.80 3.03 5.18
C VAL A 28 12.10 2.87 3.83
N ILE A 29 12.02 1.64 3.31
CA ILE A 29 11.33 1.38 2.04
C ILE A 29 9.84 1.75 2.14
N LEU A 30 9.17 1.38 3.23
CA LEU A 30 7.76 1.69 3.46
C LEU A 30 7.49 3.20 3.59
N GLU A 31 8.39 3.92 4.26
CA GLU A 31 8.30 5.37 4.45
C GLU A 31 8.43 6.11 3.12
N TRP A 32 9.48 5.80 2.36
CA TRP A 32 9.75 6.46 1.09
C TRP A 32 8.76 6.04 0.00
N SER A 33 8.31 4.79 -0.03
CA SER A 33 7.28 4.34 -0.97
C SER A 33 5.95 5.04 -0.67
N GLY A 34 5.54 5.10 0.60
CA GLY A 34 4.36 5.84 1.03
C GLY A 34 4.43 7.32 0.65
N CYS A 35 5.57 7.97 0.88
CA CYS A 35 5.77 9.38 0.52
C CYS A 35 5.65 9.61 -1.00
N LEU A 36 6.43 8.87 -1.80
CA LEU A 36 6.48 9.06 -3.25
C LEU A 36 5.14 8.74 -3.93
N LEU A 37 4.49 7.64 -3.51
CA LEU A 37 3.18 7.26 -4.04
C LEU A 37 2.09 8.25 -3.62
N GLY A 38 2.16 8.78 -2.40
CA GLY A 38 1.27 9.82 -1.91
C GLY A 38 1.36 11.11 -2.74
N ILE A 39 2.58 11.56 -3.02
CA ILE A 39 2.86 12.72 -3.87
C ILE A 39 2.37 12.47 -5.30
N LEU A 40 2.70 11.31 -5.89
CA LEU A 40 2.31 10.97 -7.25
C LEU A 40 0.79 10.93 -7.42
N GLY A 41 0.06 10.35 -6.45
CA GLY A 41 -1.39 10.36 -6.43
C GLY A 41 -1.98 11.78 -6.38
N ALA A 42 -1.42 12.66 -5.55
CA ALA A 42 -1.86 14.05 -5.46
C ALA A 42 -1.63 14.83 -6.76
N VAL A 43 -0.46 14.67 -7.38
CA VAL A 43 -0.14 15.27 -8.67
C VAL A 43 -1.09 14.78 -9.76
N LEU A 44 -1.39 13.48 -9.79
CA LEU A 44 -2.25 12.89 -10.81
C LEU A 44 -3.69 13.43 -10.75
N VAL A 45 -4.22 13.68 -9.54
CA VAL A 45 -5.52 14.35 -9.36
C VAL A 45 -5.43 15.84 -9.72
N ALA A 46 -4.36 16.53 -9.32
CA ALA A 46 -4.20 17.97 -9.55
C ALA A 46 -4.15 18.34 -11.05
N VAL A 47 -3.56 17.46 -11.88
CA VAL A 47 -3.46 17.67 -13.34
C VAL A 47 -4.81 17.49 -14.06
N LYS A 48 -5.89 17.04 -13.38
CA LYS A 48 -7.21 16.75 -13.97
C LYS A 48 -7.11 15.86 -15.21
N SER A 49 -6.17 14.93 -15.21
CA SER A 49 -5.97 13.99 -16.30
C SER A 49 -7.10 12.95 -16.35
N PRO A 50 -7.48 12.42 -17.54
CA PRO A 50 -8.39 11.27 -17.64
C PRO A 50 -7.90 10.03 -16.87
N HIS A 51 -6.61 9.97 -16.51
CA HIS A 51 -6.03 8.93 -15.67
C HIS A 51 -6.15 9.19 -14.16
N ALA A 52 -6.81 10.26 -13.72
CA ALA A 52 -6.96 10.62 -12.30
C ALA A 52 -7.62 9.50 -11.46
N HIS A 53 -8.37 8.58 -12.08
CA HIS A 53 -8.88 7.40 -11.39
C HIS A 53 -7.76 6.50 -10.81
N TRP A 54 -6.55 6.49 -11.40
CA TRP A 54 -5.42 5.70 -10.90
C TRP A 54 -4.82 6.26 -9.60
N ALA A 55 -5.11 7.52 -9.27
CA ALA A 55 -4.66 8.13 -8.02
C ALA A 55 -5.21 7.39 -6.81
N TRP A 56 -6.44 6.87 -6.90
CA TRP A 56 -7.06 6.07 -5.85
C TRP A 56 -6.25 4.80 -5.53
N VAL A 57 -5.69 4.16 -6.56
CA VAL A 57 -4.84 2.96 -6.39
C VAL A 57 -3.50 3.33 -5.76
N LEU A 58 -2.88 4.42 -6.23
CA LEU A 58 -1.61 4.91 -5.68
C LEU A 58 -1.75 5.30 -4.21
N TRP A 59 -2.83 6.01 -3.85
CA TRP A 59 -3.12 6.36 -2.47
C TRP A 59 -3.43 5.14 -1.61
N PHE A 60 -4.13 4.13 -2.14
CA PHE A 60 -4.37 2.90 -1.39
C PHE A 60 -3.06 2.20 -1.00
N ILE A 61 -2.14 2.02 -1.96
CA ILE A 61 -0.84 1.39 -1.68
C ILE A 61 -0.02 2.26 -0.70
N SER A 62 0.01 3.57 -0.94
CA SER A 62 0.69 4.55 -0.06
C SER A 62 0.20 4.49 1.39
N ASN A 63 -1.12 4.53 1.58
CA ASN A 63 -1.75 4.55 2.89
C ASN A 63 -1.53 3.22 3.63
N ALA A 64 -1.46 2.10 2.90
CA ALA A 64 -1.12 0.81 3.50
C ALA A 64 0.34 0.82 4.01
N SER A 65 1.28 1.33 3.22
CA SER A 65 2.69 1.44 3.62
C SER A 65 2.87 2.34 4.85
N TRP A 66 2.21 3.49 4.88
CA TRP A 66 2.25 4.41 6.02
C TRP A 66 1.57 3.86 7.27
N THR A 67 0.47 3.12 7.12
CA THR A 67 -0.21 2.46 8.25
C THR A 67 0.72 1.44 8.89
N ILE A 68 1.35 0.58 8.08
CA ILE A 68 2.32 -0.41 8.55
C ILE A 68 3.50 0.29 9.22
N HIS A 69 4.05 1.34 8.61
CA HIS A 69 5.15 2.12 9.19
C HIS A 69 4.76 2.72 10.55
N GLY A 70 3.62 3.41 10.66
CA GLY A 70 3.17 4.03 11.91
C GLY A 70 2.93 3.03 13.04
N LEU A 71 2.42 1.83 12.73
CA LEU A 71 2.28 0.76 13.72
C LEU A 71 3.64 0.24 14.22
N ASN A 72 4.64 0.16 13.35
CA ASN A 72 5.98 -0.33 13.70
C ASN A 72 6.85 0.71 14.41
N THR A 73 6.64 2.01 14.16
CA THR A 73 7.39 3.09 14.80
C THR A 73 6.71 3.62 16.08
N GLY A 74 5.55 3.08 16.46
CA GLY A 74 4.78 3.51 17.63
C GLY A 74 4.01 4.82 17.42
N ASN A 75 3.94 5.33 16.19
CA ASN A 75 3.19 6.52 15.83
C ASN A 75 1.73 6.17 15.49
N TYR A 76 0.94 5.89 16.54
CA TYR A 76 -0.45 5.43 16.38
C TYR A 76 -1.40 6.46 15.76
N ALA A 77 -1.16 7.76 15.99
CA ALA A 77 -1.96 8.82 15.39
C ALA A 77 -1.80 8.82 13.85
N LEU A 78 -0.56 8.70 13.38
CA LEU A 78 -0.26 8.53 11.96
C LEU A 78 -0.90 7.25 11.40
N ALA A 79 -0.75 6.13 12.11
CA ALA A 79 -1.34 4.85 11.68
C ALA A 79 -2.87 4.92 11.54
N LEU A 80 -3.56 5.55 12.50
CA LEU A 80 -5.01 5.70 12.48
C LEU A 80 -5.47 6.57 11.30
N GLN A 81 -4.82 7.72 11.09
CA GLN A 81 -5.13 8.61 9.99
C GLN A 81 -4.93 7.91 8.64
N GLN A 82 -3.81 7.22 8.47
CA GLN A 82 -3.47 6.54 7.23
C GLN A 82 -4.38 5.32 7.00
N ALA A 83 -4.83 4.66 8.06
CA ALA A 83 -5.86 3.61 7.97
C ALA A 83 -7.22 4.19 7.53
N ALA A 84 -7.63 5.36 8.03
CA ALA A 84 -8.84 6.02 7.57
C ALA A 84 -8.76 6.38 6.07
N PHE A 85 -7.62 6.94 5.64
CA PHE A 85 -7.40 7.23 4.22
C PHE A 85 -7.26 5.98 3.37
N LEU A 86 -6.77 4.87 3.91
CA LEU A 86 -6.78 3.56 3.25
C LEU A 86 -8.22 3.14 2.92
N LEU A 87 -9.13 3.23 3.89
CA LEU A 87 -10.56 2.94 3.67
C LEU A 87 -11.18 3.88 2.63
N THR A 88 -10.93 5.18 2.72
CA THR A 88 -11.44 6.15 1.75
C THR A 88 -10.92 5.87 0.33
N SER A 89 -9.62 5.59 0.20
CA SER A 89 -9.00 5.26 -1.09
C SER A 89 -9.54 3.95 -1.68
N ALA A 90 -9.86 2.95 -0.85
CA ALA A 90 -10.53 1.72 -1.29
C ALA A 90 -11.94 1.99 -1.86
N VAL A 91 -12.72 2.84 -1.20
CA VAL A 91 -14.04 3.28 -1.71
C VAL A 91 -13.90 4.01 -3.04
N GLY A 92 -12.85 4.84 -3.19
CA GLY A 92 -12.49 5.49 -4.44
C GLY A 92 -12.19 4.49 -5.55
N VAL A 93 -11.35 3.49 -5.29
CA VAL A 93 -11.05 2.42 -6.26
C VAL A 93 -12.33 1.68 -6.67
N TRP A 94 -13.20 1.35 -5.71
CA TRP A 94 -14.46 0.64 -5.99
C TRP A 94 -15.39 1.43 -6.93
N HIS A 95 -15.63 2.70 -6.63
CA HIS A 95 -16.54 3.54 -7.41
C HIS A 95 -15.99 3.90 -8.79
N TRP A 96 -14.68 4.18 -8.89
CA TRP A 96 -14.10 4.75 -10.11
C TRP A 96 -13.49 3.71 -11.06
N LEU A 97 -13.09 2.52 -10.56
CA LEU A 97 -12.54 1.45 -11.42
C LEU A 97 -13.45 0.23 -11.48
N VAL A 98 -13.85 -0.32 -10.34
CA VAL A 98 -14.52 -1.63 -10.29
C VAL A 98 -15.93 -1.55 -10.88
N LEU A 99 -16.74 -0.60 -10.42
CA LEU A 99 -18.11 -0.44 -10.87
C LEU A 99 -18.25 -0.18 -12.39
N PRO A 100 -17.50 0.76 -13.01
CA PRO A 100 -17.56 0.96 -14.45
C PRO A 100 -16.97 -0.21 -15.25
N MET A 101 -15.96 -0.91 -14.73
CA MET A 101 -15.44 -2.12 -15.38
C MET A 101 -16.48 -3.25 -15.39
N LEU A 102 -17.15 -3.48 -14.27
CA LEU A 102 -18.22 -4.48 -14.17
C LEU A 102 -19.37 -4.15 -15.13
N GLY A 103 -19.79 -2.88 -15.21
CA GLY A 103 -20.81 -2.44 -16.16
C GLY A 103 -20.44 -2.74 -17.61
N ARG A 104 -19.17 -2.52 -18.00
CA ARG A 104 -18.67 -2.86 -19.35
C ARG A 104 -18.66 -4.37 -19.60
N LEU A 105 -18.27 -5.17 -18.61
CA LEU A 105 -18.26 -6.63 -18.72
C LEU A 105 -19.67 -7.20 -18.86
N LEU A 106 -20.62 -6.70 -18.07
CA LEU A 106 -22.02 -7.11 -18.13
C LEU A 106 -22.69 -6.64 -19.44
N ALA A 107 -22.38 -5.43 -19.92
CA ALA A 107 -22.86 -4.93 -21.21
C ALA A 107 -22.25 -5.68 -22.40
N GLY A 108 -20.98 -6.06 -22.34
CA GLY A 108 -20.33 -6.90 -23.36
C GLY A 108 -20.79 -8.36 -23.34
N ALA A 109 -21.24 -8.85 -22.18
CA ALA A 109 -21.84 -10.16 -22.02
C ALA A 109 -23.33 -10.19 -22.38
N ALA A 110 -23.98 -9.04 -22.55
CA ALA A 110 -25.35 -8.97 -23.05
C ALA A 110 -25.32 -9.37 -24.54
N PRO A 111 -25.91 -10.52 -24.93
CA PRO A 111 -26.04 -10.84 -26.33
C PRO A 111 -26.87 -9.74 -26.99
N GLN A 112 -26.59 -9.46 -28.26
CA GLN A 112 -27.27 -8.51 -29.14
C GLN A 112 -28.76 -8.88 -29.39
N ALA A 113 -29.41 -9.60 -28.48
CA ALA A 113 -30.61 -10.42 -28.68
C ALA A 113 -31.93 -9.63 -28.60
N ILE A 114 -31.90 -8.30 -28.60
CA ILE A 114 -33.11 -7.47 -28.72
C ILE A 114 -32.89 -6.42 -29.82
N GLU A 115 -32.31 -6.84 -30.95
CA GLU A 115 -32.76 -6.33 -32.24
C GLU A 115 -33.89 -7.25 -32.70
N LEU A 116 -35.11 -6.97 -32.25
CA LEU A 116 -36.31 -7.37 -32.99
C LEU A 116 -36.81 -6.12 -33.72
N PRO A 117 -37.15 -6.25 -35.02
CA PRO A 117 -37.51 -5.13 -35.90
C PRO A 117 -38.75 -4.35 -35.45
#